data_AF-A0A763ZML4-F1
#
_entry.id   AF-A0A763ZML4-F1
#
_cell.length_a   1.000
_cell.length_b   1.000
_cell.length_c   1.000
_cell.angle_alpha   90.00
_cell.angle_beta   90.00
_cell.angle_gamma   90.00
#
_symmetry.space_group_name_H-M   'P 1'
#
loop_
_entity.id
_entity.type
_entity.pdbx_description
1 polymer ?
#
loop_
_entity_poly.entity_id
_entity_poly.type
_entity_poly.pdbx_seq_one_letter_code
_entity_poly.pdbx_strand_id
1 'polypeptide(L)'
;MKKNLIALTVFCALGGMGITAAHASTYSEGASVEVSANIVNPTTVSAQFSPAADHFSPGDINNGVTIGTVTISADETPTGWWFSVPSDPITKDTTSIKVRAVEDKDDWFSVDMPKGWEFSTDNGGIMWRSASASSVSFDVKATTSTGYNLKPGKYSVVLSAGTYIS
;
A
#
# COMPACT_ATOMS: atom_id res chain seq x y z
N MET A 1 9.63 -10.77 24.13
CA MET A 1 10.64 -10.38 23.13
C MET A 1 10.05 -9.26 22.29
N LYS A 2 10.64 -8.05 22.33
CA LYS A 2 10.19 -6.92 21.50
C LYS A 2 10.63 -7.18 20.06
N LYS A 3 9.69 -7.20 19.11
CA LYS A 3 9.98 -7.39 17.68
C LYS A 3 9.96 -6.02 17.01
N ASN A 4 11.01 -5.71 16.27
CA ASN A 4 11.19 -4.45 15.58
C ASN A 4 10.25 -4.40 14.37
N LEU A 5 9.34 -3.42 14.34
CA LEU A 5 8.49 -3.09 13.21
C LEU A 5 9.32 -2.24 12.24
N ILE A 6 9.52 -2.70 11.01
CA ILE A 6 10.03 -1.85 9.92
C ILE A 6 8.79 -1.24 9.24
N ALA A 7 8.38 -0.06 9.69
CA ALA A 7 7.46 0.77 8.94
C ALA A 7 8.26 1.46 7.83
N LEU A 8 8.12 0.99 6.59
CA LEU A 8 8.72 1.67 5.44
C LEU A 8 7.80 2.81 5.00
N THR A 9 8.11 4.02 5.46
CA THR A 9 7.55 5.25 4.89
C THR A 9 8.11 5.42 3.47
N VAL A 10 7.24 5.56 2.47
CA VAL A 10 7.65 5.94 1.11
C VAL A 10 8.13 7.39 1.16
N PHE A 11 9.44 7.57 1.34
CA PHE A 11 10.14 8.79 0.97
C PHE A 11 10.68 8.60 -0.43
N CYS A 12 10.11 9.31 -1.40
CA CYS A 12 10.76 9.54 -2.67
C CYS A 12 11.93 10.50 -2.40
N ALA A 13 13.11 9.95 -2.13
CA ALA A 13 14.37 10.68 -2.13
C ALA A 13 15.38 9.87 -2.96
N LEU A 14 15.52 10.30 -4.22
CA LEU A 14 16.68 9.97 -5.04
C LEU A 14 17.96 10.32 -4.26
N GLY A 15 18.82 9.33 -4.07
CA GLY A 15 20.25 9.52 -3.78
C GLY A 15 20.61 9.77 -2.31
N GLY A 16 21.61 9.03 -1.84
CA GLY A 16 22.32 9.39 -0.61
C GLY A 16 22.92 8.19 0.11
N MET A 17 24.04 7.68 -0.39
CA MET A 17 25.01 7.04 0.51
C MET A 17 25.50 8.13 1.48
N GLY A 18 25.12 8.03 2.75
CA GLY A 18 25.69 8.81 3.83
C GLY A 18 26.44 7.89 4.77
N ILE A 19 27.76 7.75 4.58
CA ILE A 19 28.63 7.19 5.62
C ILE A 19 28.86 8.32 6.63
N THR A 20 28.37 8.14 7.86
CA THR A 20 28.88 8.90 9.01
C THR A 20 29.47 7.92 10.02
N ALA A 21 30.78 7.75 9.94
CA ALA A 21 31.56 7.20 11.04
C ALA A 21 31.76 8.33 12.06
N ALA A 22 31.22 8.20 13.28
CA ALA A 22 31.69 8.97 14.42
C ALA A 22 31.25 8.32 15.74
N HIS A 23 32.13 7.43 16.23
CA HIS A 23 32.46 7.13 17.64
C HIS A 23 31.34 6.51 18.52
N ALA A 24 31.57 5.50 19.35
CA ALA A 24 32.79 5.13 20.04
C ALA A 24 32.75 3.67 20.48
N SER A 25 33.90 3.00 20.38
CA SER A 25 34.31 2.06 21.39
C SER A 25 35.80 2.26 21.63
N THR A 26 36.15 2.51 22.88
CA THR A 26 37.48 2.25 23.40
C THR A 26 37.77 0.76 23.18
N TYR A 27 38.60 0.44 22.19
CA TYR A 27 39.19 -0.89 22.00
C TYR A 27 40.67 -0.84 22.41
N SER A 28 41.12 -1.82 23.20
CA SER A 28 42.54 -2.10 23.42
C SER A 28 43.17 -2.70 22.15
N GLU A 29 44.39 -2.26 21.84
CA GLU A 29 45.09 -2.47 20.57
C GLU A 29 45.28 -3.94 20.13
N GLY A 30 45.05 -4.21 18.84
CA GLY A 30 45.83 -5.23 18.12
C GLY A 30 45.13 -6.47 17.55
N ALA A 31 43.81 -6.65 17.70
CA ALA A 31 43.11 -7.79 17.09
C ALA A 31 42.03 -7.32 16.10
N SER A 32 42.12 -7.80 14.84
CA SER A 32 41.16 -7.50 13.79
C SER A 32 39.77 -7.99 14.16
N VAL A 33 38.81 -7.07 14.19
CA VAL A 33 37.38 -7.38 14.35
C VAL A 33 36.83 -7.76 12.98
N GLU A 34 36.38 -9.01 12.84
CA GLU A 34 35.65 -9.45 11.67
C GLU A 34 34.19 -8.99 11.79
N VAL A 35 33.79 -8.03 10.94
CA VAL A 35 32.42 -7.51 10.88
C VAL A 35 31.76 -8.06 9.62
N SER A 36 30.82 -8.98 9.79
CA SER A 36 29.94 -9.44 8.70
C SER A 36 28.63 -8.65 8.72
N ALA A 37 28.29 -8.00 7.62
CA ALA A 37 26.96 -7.44 7.39
C ALA A 37 26.25 -8.29 6.32
N ASN A 38 25.10 -8.87 6.68
CA ASN A 38 24.15 -9.36 5.67
C ASN A 38 23.30 -8.18 5.21
N ILE A 39 23.55 -7.71 4.00
CA ILE A 39 22.70 -6.73 3.33
C ILE A 39 21.56 -7.51 2.67
N VAL A 40 20.33 -7.24 3.10
CA VAL A 40 19.11 -7.81 2.52
C VAL A 40 18.79 -7.06 1.22
N ASN A 41 18.47 -7.80 0.14
CA ASN A 41 18.12 -7.26 -1.17
C ASN A 41 17.02 -6.19 -1.06
N PRO A 42 17.09 -5.09 -1.83
CA PRO A 42 15.96 -4.19 -2.00
C PRO A 42 14.92 -4.93 -2.85
N THR A 43 13.96 -5.60 -2.24
CA THR A 43 12.82 -6.10 -3.00
C THR A 43 12.09 -4.93 -3.62
N THR A 44 12.11 -4.85 -4.95
CA THR A 44 11.43 -3.79 -5.67
C THR A 44 9.94 -4.09 -5.64
N VAL A 45 9.22 -3.52 -4.67
CA VAL A 45 7.76 -3.58 -4.67
C VAL A 45 7.26 -2.59 -5.72
N SER A 46 6.45 -3.06 -6.65
CA SER A 46 5.75 -2.24 -7.63
C SER A 46 4.25 -2.39 -7.47
N ALA A 47 3.51 -1.31 -7.70
CA ALA A 47 2.07 -1.31 -7.76
C ALA A 47 1.61 -0.68 -9.08
N GLN A 48 0.67 -1.32 -9.76
CA GLN A 48 0.10 -0.84 -11.01
C GLN A 48 -1.42 -0.88 -10.94
N PHE A 49 -2.07 0.15 -11.49
CA PHE A 49 -3.51 0.19 -11.68
C PHE A 49 -3.81 0.06 -13.17
N SER A 50 -4.63 -0.94 -13.52
CA SER A 50 -5.12 -1.15 -14.88
C SER A 50 -6.61 -0.78 -14.94
N PRO A 51 -6.98 0.34 -15.58
CA PRO A 51 -8.39 0.75 -15.70
C PRO A 51 -9.17 -0.24 -16.57
N ALA A 52 -10.42 -0.52 -16.20
CA ALA A 52 -11.31 -1.40 -16.98
C ALA A 52 -11.94 -0.69 -18.20
N ALA A 53 -12.01 0.64 -18.16
CA ALA A 53 -12.48 1.51 -19.24
C ALA A 53 -11.89 2.92 -19.09
N ASP A 54 -11.94 3.72 -20.16
CA ASP A 54 -11.45 5.11 -20.14
C ASP A 54 -12.35 6.05 -19.33
N HIS A 55 -13.64 5.68 -19.18
CA HIS A 55 -14.63 6.47 -18.47
C HIS A 55 -15.78 5.58 -17.96
N PHE A 56 -16.50 6.08 -16.96
CA PHE A 56 -17.67 5.42 -16.37
C PHE A 56 -18.80 6.44 -16.21
N SER A 57 -20.04 6.01 -16.45
CA SER A 57 -21.21 6.82 -16.14
C SER A 57 -21.60 6.67 -14.67
N PRO A 58 -22.34 7.64 -14.09
CA PRO A 58 -22.93 7.49 -12.76
C PRO A 58 -23.80 6.22 -12.61
N GLY A 59 -24.45 5.78 -13.70
CA GLY A 59 -25.21 4.54 -13.73
C GLY A 59 -24.34 3.30 -13.55
N ASP A 60 -23.16 3.26 -14.18
CA ASP A 60 -22.21 2.15 -14.03
C ASP A 60 -21.72 2.05 -12.57
N ILE A 61 -21.38 3.20 -11.96
CA ILE A 61 -20.98 3.26 -10.56
C ILE A 61 -22.09 2.74 -9.64
N ASN A 62 -23.33 3.19 -9.86
CA ASN A 62 -24.48 2.73 -9.07
C ASN A 62 -24.74 1.22 -9.16
N ASN A 63 -24.41 0.61 -10.29
CA ASN A 63 -24.56 -0.83 -10.53
C ASN A 63 -23.37 -1.66 -10.02
N GLY A 64 -22.36 -1.03 -9.43
CA GLY A 64 -21.21 -1.71 -8.84
C GLY A 64 -20.22 -2.25 -9.87
N VAL A 65 -19.96 -1.47 -10.93
CA VAL A 65 -18.98 -1.81 -11.97
C VAL A 65 -17.56 -1.97 -11.38
N THR A 66 -16.75 -2.84 -11.97
CA THR A 66 -15.30 -2.88 -11.72
C THR A 66 -14.63 -1.71 -12.45
N ILE A 67 -13.99 -0.82 -11.70
CA ILE A 67 -13.29 0.37 -12.21
C ILE A 67 -11.93 0.00 -12.81
N GLY A 68 -11.30 -1.01 -12.25
CA GLY A 68 -10.02 -1.54 -12.69
C GLY A 68 -9.45 -2.52 -11.70
N THR A 69 -8.21 -2.93 -11.92
CA THR A 69 -7.50 -3.88 -11.07
C THR A 69 -6.20 -3.25 -10.59
N VAL A 70 -5.95 -3.36 -9.29
CA VAL A 70 -4.65 -3.05 -8.68
C VAL A 70 -3.85 -4.33 -8.62
N THR A 71 -2.62 -4.30 -9.12
CA THR A 71 -1.64 -5.39 -9.00
C THR A 71 -0.43 -4.89 -8.23
N ILE A 72 -0.06 -5.60 -7.18
CA ILE A 72 1.15 -5.37 -6.38
C ILE A 72 2.08 -6.56 -6.62
N SER A 73 3.34 -6.28 -6.95
CA SER A 73 4.34 -7.29 -7.29
C SER A 73 5.65 -7.02 -6.55
N ALA A 74 6.40 -8.08 -6.29
CA ALA A 74 7.76 -8.04 -5.76
C ALA A 74 8.62 -9.09 -6.48
N ASP A 75 9.94 -8.91 -6.45
CA ASP A 75 10.89 -9.81 -7.13
C ASP A 75 10.89 -11.22 -6.51
N GLU A 76 10.65 -11.31 -5.20
CA GLU A 76 10.59 -12.56 -4.44
C GLU A 76 9.20 -12.74 -3.84
N THR A 77 8.82 -13.99 -3.53
CA THR A 77 7.53 -14.25 -2.86
C THR A 77 7.62 -13.80 -1.40
N PRO A 78 6.83 -12.79 -1.00
CA PRO A 78 6.84 -12.32 0.37
C PRO A 78 6.05 -13.25 1.28
N THR A 79 5.97 -12.91 2.57
CA THR A 79 5.09 -13.59 3.54
C THR A 79 3.73 -12.91 3.69
N GLY A 80 3.61 -11.65 3.27
CA GLY A 80 2.32 -10.98 3.20
C GLY A 80 2.34 -9.68 2.40
N TRP A 81 1.16 -9.28 1.97
CA TRP A 81 0.89 -8.05 1.26
C TRP A 81 0.06 -7.12 2.13
N TRP A 82 0.29 -5.82 1.98
CA TRP A 82 -0.51 -4.82 2.67
C TRP A 82 -0.87 -3.65 1.77
N PHE A 83 -1.99 -3.01 2.07
CA PHE A 83 -2.29 -1.67 1.59
C PHE A 83 -2.96 -0.80 2.66
N SER A 84 -2.89 0.51 2.49
CA SER A 84 -3.57 1.51 3.29
C SER A 84 -4.03 2.69 2.45
N VAL A 85 -4.91 3.52 3.02
CA VAL A 85 -5.41 4.76 2.41
C VAL A 85 -4.98 5.93 3.32
N PRO A 86 -3.85 6.59 3.05
CA PRO A 86 -3.28 7.59 3.98
C PRO A 86 -4.24 8.75 4.30
N SER A 87 -5.10 9.12 3.36
CA SER A 87 -6.08 10.21 3.52
C SER A 87 -7.35 9.81 4.28
N ASP A 88 -7.61 8.51 4.44
CA ASP A 88 -8.81 7.99 5.12
C ASP A 88 -8.43 6.69 5.85
N PRO A 89 -7.86 6.78 7.07
CA PRO A 89 -7.31 5.64 7.80
C PRO A 89 -8.32 4.50 7.94
N ILE A 90 -7.86 3.29 7.65
CA ILE A 90 -8.68 2.08 7.72
C ILE A 90 -8.79 1.64 9.18
N THR A 91 -10.00 1.29 9.58
CA THR A 91 -10.31 0.69 10.89
C THR A 91 -10.95 -0.68 10.69
N LYS A 92 -11.10 -1.45 11.77
CA LYS A 92 -11.80 -2.75 11.74
C LYS A 92 -13.25 -2.66 11.21
N ASP A 93 -13.86 -1.47 11.30
CA ASP A 93 -15.25 -1.22 10.91
C ASP A 93 -15.34 -0.63 9.49
N THR A 94 -14.21 -0.38 8.84
CA THR A 94 -14.16 0.17 7.47
C THR A 94 -14.55 -0.92 6.47
N THR A 95 -15.70 -0.74 5.82
CA THR A 95 -16.25 -1.68 4.82
C THR A 95 -16.03 -1.24 3.37
N SER A 96 -15.61 0.00 3.15
CA SER A 96 -15.38 0.57 1.82
C SER A 96 -14.30 1.66 1.85
N ILE A 97 -13.76 1.99 0.68
CA ILE A 97 -12.77 3.04 0.47
C ILE A 97 -13.42 4.18 -0.30
N LYS A 98 -13.23 5.43 0.15
CA LYS A 98 -13.77 6.60 -0.56
C LYS A 98 -12.86 7.00 -1.72
N VAL A 99 -13.46 7.19 -2.88
CA VAL A 99 -12.84 7.77 -4.06
C VAL A 99 -13.40 9.18 -4.25
N ARG A 100 -12.55 10.20 -4.09
CA ARG A 100 -12.97 11.61 -4.03
C ARG A 100 -12.71 12.30 -5.36
N ALA A 101 -13.55 13.26 -5.72
CA ALA A 101 -13.29 14.09 -6.88
C ALA A 101 -11.96 14.87 -6.69
N VAL A 102 -11.27 15.11 -7.79
CA VAL A 102 -9.99 15.83 -7.77
C VAL A 102 -10.22 17.30 -7.41
N GLU A 103 -11.24 17.91 -8.02
CA GLU A 103 -11.57 19.34 -7.90
C GLU A 103 -12.50 19.66 -6.71
N ASP A 104 -13.45 18.78 -6.39
CA ASP A 104 -14.42 18.94 -5.30
C ASP A 104 -14.31 17.79 -4.29
N LYS A 105 -13.52 17.99 -3.23
CA LYS A 105 -13.21 16.91 -2.26
C LYS A 105 -14.41 16.43 -1.43
N ASP A 106 -15.51 17.17 -1.48
CA ASP A 106 -16.78 16.82 -0.83
C ASP A 106 -17.65 15.92 -1.72
N ASP A 107 -17.35 15.82 -3.02
CA ASP A 107 -17.98 14.87 -3.94
C ASP A 107 -17.16 13.57 -4.00
N TRP A 108 -17.81 12.43 -3.77
CA TRP A 108 -17.16 11.12 -3.67
C TRP A 108 -18.12 9.96 -3.90
N PHE A 109 -17.57 8.81 -4.27
CA PHE A 109 -18.25 7.52 -4.22
C PHE A 109 -17.39 6.50 -3.48
N SER A 110 -17.95 5.33 -3.14
CA SER A 110 -17.22 4.26 -2.47
C SER A 110 -16.83 3.14 -3.41
N VAL A 111 -15.72 2.49 -3.12
CA VAL A 111 -15.37 1.18 -3.66
C VAL A 111 -15.33 0.16 -2.54
N ASP A 112 -15.75 -1.07 -2.84
CA ASP A 112 -15.83 -2.15 -1.87
C ASP A 112 -14.44 -2.51 -1.33
N MET A 113 -14.38 -2.90 -0.06
CA MET A 113 -13.15 -3.48 0.47
C MET A 113 -12.81 -4.77 -0.29
N PRO A 114 -11.57 -4.94 -0.80
CA PRO A 114 -11.16 -6.13 -1.52
C PRO A 114 -11.39 -7.43 -0.73
N LYS A 115 -11.98 -8.43 -1.37
CA LYS A 115 -12.21 -9.74 -0.74
C LYS A 115 -10.89 -10.43 -0.39
N GLY A 116 -10.87 -11.13 0.75
CA GLY A 116 -9.70 -11.89 1.20
C GLY A 116 -8.57 -11.02 1.77
N TRP A 117 -8.84 -9.74 2.02
CA TRP A 117 -8.00 -8.86 2.80
C TRP A 117 -8.63 -8.67 4.18
N GLU A 118 -7.80 -8.65 5.22
CA GLU A 118 -8.23 -8.55 6.61
C GLU A 118 -7.61 -7.32 7.27
N PHE A 119 -8.36 -6.67 8.15
CA PHE A 119 -7.82 -5.55 8.92
C PHE A 119 -6.73 -6.03 9.88
N SER A 120 -5.58 -5.36 9.86
CA SER A 120 -4.53 -5.52 10.85
C SER A 120 -4.28 -4.21 11.59
N THR A 121 -4.16 -4.31 12.93
CA THR A 121 -3.75 -3.20 13.79
C THR A 121 -2.28 -2.87 13.69
N ASP A 122 -1.48 -3.75 13.07
CA ASP A 122 -0.06 -3.50 12.87
C ASP A 122 0.15 -2.26 11.96
N ASN A 123 1.18 -1.47 12.26
CA ASN A 123 1.53 -0.25 11.51
C ASN A 123 0.42 0.83 11.41
N GLY A 124 -0.54 0.86 12.34
CA GLY A 124 -1.52 1.97 12.44
C GLY A 124 -2.80 1.79 11.63
N GLY A 125 -3.14 0.55 11.24
CA GLY A 125 -4.38 0.23 10.54
C GLY A 125 -4.16 0.04 9.04
N ILE A 126 -3.95 -1.21 8.65
CA ILE A 126 -3.74 -1.63 7.26
C ILE A 126 -4.70 -2.75 6.90
N MET A 127 -4.89 -2.95 5.60
CA MET A 127 -5.45 -4.19 5.08
C MET A 127 -4.30 -5.13 4.76
N TRP A 128 -4.40 -6.36 5.23
CA TRP A 128 -3.37 -7.38 5.13
C TRP A 128 -3.90 -8.62 4.41
N ARG A 129 -3.01 -9.29 3.68
CA ARG A 129 -3.26 -10.62 3.14
C ARG A 129 -1.98 -11.44 3.18
N SER A 130 -2.06 -12.67 3.70
CA SER A 130 -0.95 -13.62 3.61
C SER A 130 -0.60 -13.93 2.16
N ALA A 131 0.69 -13.96 1.85
CA ALA A 131 1.15 -14.17 0.50
C ALA A 131 1.27 -15.66 0.16
N SER A 132 0.93 -15.98 -1.09
CA SER A 132 1.13 -17.31 -1.70
C SER A 132 1.82 -17.24 -3.05
N ALA A 133 2.22 -16.03 -3.48
CA ALA A 133 2.82 -15.72 -4.77
C ALA A 133 3.58 -14.38 -4.69
N SER A 134 4.50 -14.15 -5.62
CA SER A 134 5.27 -12.90 -5.79
C SER A 134 4.45 -11.73 -6.33
N SER A 135 3.16 -11.94 -6.64
CA SER A 135 2.21 -10.87 -6.94
C SER A 135 0.85 -11.14 -6.31
N VAL A 136 0.11 -10.06 -6.05
CA VAL A 136 -1.30 -10.09 -5.65
C VAL A 136 -2.06 -9.04 -6.44
N SER A 137 -3.30 -9.37 -6.82
CA SER A 137 -4.20 -8.43 -7.46
C SER A 137 -5.53 -8.38 -6.73
N PHE A 138 -6.18 -7.23 -6.83
CA PHE A 138 -7.57 -7.06 -6.43
C PHE A 138 -8.30 -6.06 -7.31
N ASP A 139 -9.59 -6.31 -7.49
CA ASP A 139 -10.46 -5.42 -8.25
C ASP A 139 -10.90 -4.23 -7.40
N VAL A 140 -10.87 -3.05 -8.02
CA VAL A 140 -11.45 -1.83 -7.48
C VAL A 140 -12.90 -1.78 -7.97
N LYS A 141 -13.81 -2.32 -7.16
CA LYS A 141 -15.22 -2.43 -7.50
C LYS A 141 -16.02 -1.32 -6.85
N ALA A 142 -16.83 -0.58 -7.61
CA ALA A 142 -17.73 0.42 -7.06
C ALA A 142 -18.73 -0.24 -6.09
N THR A 143 -18.98 0.42 -4.96
CA THR A 143 -20.07 0.06 -4.07
C THR A 143 -21.38 0.45 -4.72
N THR A 144 -22.35 -0.48 -4.75
CA THR A 144 -23.66 -0.20 -5.34
C THR A 144 -24.31 0.99 -4.65
N SER A 145 -25.10 1.76 -5.39
CA SER A 145 -25.90 2.88 -4.87
C SER A 145 -25.12 4.10 -4.35
N THR A 146 -23.82 4.23 -4.64
CA THR A 146 -23.01 5.41 -4.23
C THR A 146 -22.77 6.42 -5.35
N GLY A 147 -23.33 6.22 -6.54
CA GLY A 147 -23.07 7.02 -7.74
C GLY A 147 -24.18 8.01 -8.14
N TYR A 148 -25.31 8.08 -7.44
CA TYR A 148 -26.52 8.80 -7.91
C TYR A 148 -26.35 10.30 -8.18
N ASN A 149 -25.43 10.98 -7.51
CA ASN A 149 -25.25 12.43 -7.61
C ASN A 149 -23.84 12.86 -8.00
N LEU A 150 -23.06 11.96 -8.63
CA LEU A 150 -21.69 12.27 -8.99
C LEU A 150 -21.63 13.34 -10.08
N LYS A 151 -20.85 14.39 -9.82
CA LYS A 151 -20.57 15.41 -10.82
C LYS A 151 -19.60 14.84 -11.87
N PRO A 152 -19.70 15.27 -13.14
CA PRO A 152 -18.69 14.97 -14.15
C PRO A 152 -17.32 15.47 -13.69
N GLY A 153 -16.30 14.62 -13.75
CA GLY A 153 -14.97 14.98 -13.31
C GLY A 153 -14.04 13.79 -13.12
N LYS A 154 -12.82 14.08 -12.66
CA LYS A 154 -11.85 13.05 -12.29
C LYS A 154 -12.01 12.70 -10.82
N TYR A 155 -12.00 11.42 -10.51
CA TYR A 155 -12.04 10.89 -9.14
C TYR A 155 -10.77 10.10 -8.89
N SER A 156 -10.25 10.21 -7.67
CA SER A 156 -8.99 9.57 -7.30
C SER A 156 -8.97 9.16 -5.84
N VAL A 157 -8.21 8.10 -5.57
CA VAL A 157 -7.78 7.71 -4.24
C VAL A 157 -6.31 7.31 -4.33
N VAL A 158 -5.54 7.64 -3.29
CA VAL A 158 -4.15 7.21 -3.18
C VAL A 158 -4.10 5.99 -2.27
N LEU A 159 -3.58 4.90 -2.80
CA LEU A 159 -3.29 3.69 -2.03
C LEU A 159 -1.79 3.62 -1.79
N SER A 160 -1.40 3.44 -0.53
CA SER A 160 -0.05 2.99 -0.20
C SER A 160 -0.07 1.47 -0.15
N ALA A 161 0.83 0.82 -0.88
CA ALA A 161 0.91 -0.63 -0.92
C ALA A 161 2.33 -1.09 -0.66
N GLY A 162 2.46 -2.28 -0.09
CA GLY A 162 3.75 -2.84 0.22
C GLY A 162 3.67 -4.32 0.52
N THR A 163 4.81 -4.84 0.97
CA THR A 163 4.99 -6.25 1.26
C THR A 163 5.74 -6.45 2.57
N TYR A 164 5.72 -7.68 3.08
CA TYR A 164 6.49 -8.10 4.24
C TYR A 164 7.30 -9.36 3.91
N ILE A 165 8.60 -9.32 4.17
CA ILE A 165 9.55 -10.40 3.91
C ILE A 165 10.15 -10.79 5.26
N SER A 166 10.09 -12.09 5.56
CA SER A 166 10.62 -12.68 6.80
C SER A 166 12.09 -13.01 6.70
#